data_AF-A0A7S3JBK1-F1
#
_entry.id   AF-A0A7S3JBK1-F1
#
_cell.length_a   1.000
_cell.length_b   1.000
_cell.length_c   1.000
_cell.angle_alpha   90.00
_cell.angle_beta   90.00
_cell.angle_gamma   90.00
#
_symmetry.space_group_name_H-M   'P 1'
#
loop_
_entity.id
_entity.type
_entity.pdbx_description
1 polymer ?
#
loop_
_entity_poly.entity_id
_entity_poly.type
_entity_poly.pdbx_seq_one_letter_code
_entity_poly.pdbx_strand_id
1 'polypeptide(L)'
;SPDSEETYRNYTVFNTRIGQFKERVENLYFTYHFVLSALTKLKGDLLGYEFSHQNKTENAITKNHMIHIFEKLSMNKFVPVNEGKLFSSVTVEEFLKAVQPVFYNVTQLADCVTC
;
A
#
# COMPACT_ATOMS: atom_id res chain seq x y z
N SER A 1 -10.23 -2.57 39.70
CA SER A 1 -10.45 -3.74 38.85
C SER A 1 -9.48 -3.66 37.69
N PRO A 2 -8.81 -4.77 37.33
CA PRO A 2 -7.86 -4.78 36.23
C PRO A 2 -8.63 -4.64 34.90
N ASP A 3 -8.11 -3.75 34.06
CA ASP A 3 -8.12 -3.83 32.61
C ASP A 3 -9.48 -3.72 31.89
N SER A 4 -9.97 -2.48 31.77
CA SER A 4 -10.63 -2.09 30.53
C SER A 4 -9.54 -1.98 29.45
N GLU A 5 -9.46 -2.94 28.54
CA GLU A 5 -8.64 -2.90 27.31
C GLU A 5 -9.17 -1.81 26.36
N GLU A 6 -9.11 -0.55 26.80
CA GLU A 6 -9.55 0.57 25.99
C GLU A 6 -8.36 1.08 25.16
N THR A 7 -8.45 0.91 23.85
CA THR A 7 -7.45 1.44 22.92
C THR A 7 -7.61 2.96 22.82
N TYR A 8 -6.50 3.70 22.96
CA TYR A 8 -6.52 5.17 22.92
C TYR A 8 -5.36 5.76 22.10
N ARG A 9 -5.52 7.02 21.69
CA ARG A 9 -4.48 7.76 20.96
C ARG A 9 -3.37 8.19 21.91
N ASN A 10 -2.17 7.64 21.73
CA ASN A 10 -1.00 8.04 22.49
C ASN A 10 -0.14 9.05 21.71
N TYR A 11 -0.36 10.34 21.96
CA TYR A 11 0.35 11.42 21.29
C TYR A 11 1.85 11.47 21.65
N THR A 12 2.23 11.07 22.86
CA THR A 12 3.63 11.01 23.28
C THR A 12 4.38 9.97 22.45
N VAL A 13 3.82 8.78 22.28
CA VAL A 13 4.41 7.73 21.44
C VAL A 13 4.43 8.15 19.97
N PHE A 14 3.33 8.74 19.47
CA PHE A 14 3.31 9.25 18.10
C PHE A 14 4.40 10.29 17.86
N ASN A 15 4.54 11.29 18.74
CA ASN A 15 5.52 12.36 18.55
C ASN A 15 6.95 11.82 18.65
N THR A 16 7.22 10.96 19.64
CA THR A 16 8.57 10.40 19.86
C THR A 16 9.00 9.41 18.77
N ARG A 17 8.06 8.75 18.09
CA ARG A 17 8.36 7.76 17.03
C ARG A 17 8.22 8.32 15.62
N ILE A 18 7.30 9.24 15.37
CA ILE A 18 6.94 9.69 14.01
C ILE A 18 6.89 11.21 13.93
N GLY A 19 6.10 11.88 14.79
CA GLY A 19 5.74 13.29 14.64
C GLY A 19 6.93 14.26 14.58
N GLN A 20 7.98 14.01 15.36
CA GLN A 20 9.20 14.84 15.33
C GLN A 20 10.13 14.54 14.14
N PHE A 21 9.90 13.44 13.40
CA PHE A 21 10.72 12.99 12.27
C PHE A 21 9.99 13.21 10.95
N LYS A 22 10.10 14.42 10.40
CA LYS A 22 9.48 14.83 9.13
C LYS A 22 9.67 13.81 8.01
N GLU A 23 10.90 13.31 7.85
CA GLU A 23 11.25 12.31 6.83
C GLU A 23 10.38 11.04 6.92
N ARG A 24 10.03 10.57 8.13
CA ARG A 24 9.19 9.37 8.30
C ARG A 24 7.77 9.60 7.79
N VAL A 25 7.23 10.81 8.03
CA VAL A 25 5.93 11.21 7.51
C VAL A 25 5.98 11.32 5.98
N GLU A 26 7.03 11.93 5.44
CA GLU A 26 7.24 12.03 3.99
C GLU A 26 7.36 10.64 3.34
N ASN A 27 8.11 9.72 3.94
CA ASN A 27 8.25 8.33 3.46
C ASN A 27 6.92 7.55 3.52
N LEU A 28 6.08 7.82 4.53
CA LEU A 28 4.72 7.25 4.60
C LEU A 28 3.85 7.75 3.44
N TYR A 29 3.86 9.06 3.17
CA TYR A 29 3.12 9.63 2.04
C TYR A 29 3.67 9.18 0.69
N PHE A 30 4.99 9.06 0.55
CA PHE A 30 5.62 8.50 -0.64
C PHE A 30 5.16 7.06 -0.88
N THR A 31 5.18 6.22 0.17
CA THR A 31 4.75 4.81 0.08
C THR A 31 3.27 4.73 -0.30
N TYR A 32 2.41 5.55 0.32
CA TYR A 32 1.00 5.65 -0.03
C TYR A 32 0.81 6.03 -1.51
N HIS A 33 1.51 7.07 -1.97
CA HIS A 33 1.42 7.55 -3.35
C HIS A 33 1.95 6.51 -4.35
N PHE A 34 3.02 5.81 -4.01
CA PHE A 34 3.63 4.75 -4.82
C PHE A 34 2.69 3.55 -5.00
N VAL A 35 2.13 3.02 -3.90
CA VAL A 35 1.15 1.90 -3.95
C VAL A 35 -0.10 2.31 -4.70
N LEU A 36 -0.61 3.52 -4.46
CA LEU A 36 -1.81 4.00 -5.13
C LEU A 36 -1.61 4.20 -6.64
N SER A 37 -0.39 4.58 -7.05
CA SER A 37 0.01 4.67 -8.46
C SER A 37 0.02 3.31 -9.13
N ALA A 38 0.56 2.29 -8.46
CA ALA A 38 0.51 0.91 -8.94
C ALA A 38 -0.94 0.41 -9.10
N LEU A 39 -1.79 0.64 -8.10
CA LEU A 39 -3.22 0.29 -8.17
C LEU A 39 -3.92 0.97 -9.35
N THR A 40 -3.66 2.27 -9.57
CA THR A 40 -4.25 3.04 -10.67
C THR A 40 -3.83 2.48 -12.04
N LYS A 41 -2.58 2.03 -12.17
CA LYS A 41 -2.06 1.41 -13.40
C LYS A 41 -2.66 0.04 -13.65
N LEU A 42 -2.92 -0.74 -12.59
CA LEU A 42 -3.55 -2.06 -12.64
C LEU A 42 -5.09 -2.00 -12.74
N LYS A 43 -5.69 -0.82 -12.90
CA LYS A 43 -7.15 -0.63 -12.93
C LYS A 43 -7.84 -1.59 -13.90
N GLY A 44 -7.30 -1.75 -15.12
CA GLY A 44 -7.90 -2.63 -16.13
C GLY A 44 -7.98 -4.08 -15.66
N ASP A 45 -6.85 -4.61 -15.16
CA ASP A 45 -6.74 -5.99 -14.69
C ASP A 45 -7.63 -6.24 -13.47
N LEU A 46 -7.62 -5.31 -12.52
CA LEU A 46 -8.40 -5.40 -11.27
C LEU A 46 -9.91 -5.28 -11.52
N LEU A 47 -10.33 -4.44 -12.48
CA LEU A 47 -11.72 -4.35 -12.91
C LEU A 47 -12.15 -5.52 -13.80
N GLY A 48 -11.22 -6.28 -14.39
CA GLY A 48 -11.49 -7.54 -15.08
C GLY A 48 -11.44 -8.78 -14.17
N TYR A 49 -10.89 -8.67 -12.96
CA TYR A 49 -10.67 -9.82 -12.08
C TYR A 49 -11.98 -10.39 -11.49
N GLU A 50 -12.17 -11.70 -11.60
CA GLU A 50 -13.30 -12.42 -11.02
C GLU A 50 -12.94 -13.02 -9.65
N PHE A 51 -13.62 -12.55 -8.60
CA PHE A 51 -13.46 -13.07 -7.24
C PHE A 51 -14.16 -14.42 -7.10
N SER A 52 -13.44 -15.46 -6.68
CA SER A 52 -13.90 -16.86 -6.70
C SER A 52 -14.03 -17.50 -5.31
N HIS A 53 -14.27 -16.73 -4.24
CA HIS A 53 -14.53 -17.31 -2.92
C HIS A 53 -15.88 -18.06 -2.89
N GLN A 54 -16.06 -18.94 -1.90
CA GLN A 54 -17.28 -19.74 -1.73
C GLN A 54 -18.56 -18.88 -1.63
N ASN A 55 -18.46 -17.69 -1.02
CA ASN A 55 -19.58 -16.74 -0.90
C ASN A 55 -19.63 -15.78 -2.10
N LYS A 56 -20.53 -16.07 -3.06
CA LYS A 56 -20.73 -15.24 -4.26
C LYS A 56 -21.20 -13.81 -3.95
N THR A 57 -21.94 -13.62 -2.85
CA THR A 57 -22.40 -12.30 -2.43
C THR A 57 -21.22 -11.42 -1.99
N GLU A 58 -20.27 -11.98 -1.23
CA GLU A 58 -19.05 -11.27 -0.83
C GLU A 58 -18.15 -10.96 -2.01
N ASN A 59 -18.07 -11.85 -3.00
CA ASN A 59 -17.34 -11.60 -4.25
C ASN A 59 -17.91 -10.37 -4.98
N ALA A 60 -19.24 -10.27 -5.11
CA ALA A 60 -19.90 -9.15 -5.75
C ALA A 60 -19.72 -7.84 -4.96
N ILE A 61 -19.82 -7.89 -3.63
CA ILE A 61 -19.57 -6.73 -2.75
C ILE A 61 -18.13 -6.23 -2.92
N THR A 62 -17.16 -7.15 -2.89
CA THR A 62 -15.74 -6.84 -3.06
C THR A 62 -15.49 -6.17 -4.41
N LYS A 63 -16.08 -6.71 -5.48
CA LYS A 63 -16.00 -6.12 -6.82
C LYS A 63 -16.56 -4.70 -6.86
N ASN A 64 -17.73 -4.48 -6.26
CA ASN A 64 -18.34 -3.15 -6.19
C ASN A 64 -17.49 -2.16 -5.38
N HIS A 65 -16.88 -2.59 -4.28
CA HIS A 65 -15.94 -1.75 -3.53
C HIS A 65 -14.72 -1.35 -4.37
N MET A 66 -14.16 -2.26 -5.17
CA MET A 66 -13.06 -1.91 -6.07
C MET A 66 -13.48 -0.89 -7.12
N ILE A 67 -14.64 -1.07 -7.75
CA ILE A 67 -15.18 -0.11 -8.71
C ILE A 67 -15.28 1.27 -8.06
N HIS A 68 -15.86 1.34 -6.87
CA HIS A 68 -16.05 2.59 -6.14
C HIS A 68 -14.72 3.27 -5.75
N ILE A 69 -13.70 2.50 -5.39
CA ILE A 69 -12.35 3.02 -5.14
C ILE A 69 -11.80 3.70 -6.40
N PHE A 70 -11.90 3.05 -7.56
CA PHE A 70 -11.41 3.63 -8.81
C PHE A 70 -12.20 4.85 -9.30
N GLU A 71 -13.51 4.91 -9.03
CA GLU A 71 -14.33 6.11 -9.24
C GLU A 71 -13.82 7.28 -8.39
N LYS A 72 -13.60 7.05 -7.09
CA LYS A 72 -13.05 8.08 -6.18
C LYS A 72 -11.68 8.58 -6.62
N LEU A 73 -10.79 7.69 -7.07
CA LEU A 73 -9.48 8.09 -7.58
C LEU A 73 -9.58 8.95 -8.84
N SER A 74 -10.54 8.63 -9.71
CA SER A 74 -10.81 9.41 -10.93
C SER A 74 -11.36 10.80 -10.59
N MET A 75 -12.31 10.89 -9.64
CA MET A 75 -12.90 12.17 -9.21
C MET A 75 -11.88 13.10 -8.54
N ASN A 76 -10.97 12.54 -7.74
CA ASN A 76 -9.95 13.31 -7.03
C ASN A 76 -8.76 13.73 -7.92
N LYS A 77 -8.81 13.47 -9.23
CA LYS A 77 -7.75 13.78 -10.19
C LYS A 77 -6.37 13.27 -9.72
N PHE A 78 -6.34 12.08 -9.15
CA PHE A 78 -5.09 11.47 -8.68
C PHE A 78 -4.10 11.35 -9.85
N VAL A 79 -2.88 11.83 -9.64
CA VAL A 79 -1.80 11.73 -10.62
C VAL A 79 -0.84 10.63 -10.17
N PRO A 80 -0.72 9.53 -10.94
CA PRO A 80 0.25 8.49 -10.64
C PRO A 80 1.69 9.03 -10.68
N VAL A 81 2.54 8.38 -9.89
CA VAL A 81 3.99 8.54 -9.93
C VAL A 81 4.50 8.40 -11.38
N ASN A 82 5.44 9.27 -11.73
CA ASN A 82 6.18 9.20 -12.99
C ASN A 82 7.45 8.37 -12.80
N GLU A 83 7.45 7.13 -13.30
CA GLU A 83 8.59 6.22 -13.20
C GLU A 83 9.84 6.74 -13.89
N GLY A 84 9.70 7.50 -14.99
CA GLY A 84 10.84 8.12 -15.67
C GLY A 84 11.58 9.11 -14.78
N LYS A 85 10.95 9.66 -13.74
CA LYS A 85 11.62 10.49 -12.74
C LYS A 85 12.24 9.68 -11.60
N LEU A 86 11.67 8.53 -11.23
CA LEU A 86 12.19 7.69 -10.15
C LEU A 86 13.29 6.73 -10.61
N PHE A 87 13.19 6.24 -11.84
CA PHE A 87 13.98 5.12 -12.36
C PHE A 87 14.59 5.45 -13.73
N SER A 88 14.89 6.72 -14.02
CA SER A 88 15.39 7.18 -15.33
C SER A 88 16.70 6.53 -15.75
N SER A 89 17.51 6.08 -14.79
CA SER A 89 18.89 5.61 -15.01
C SER A 89 19.02 4.09 -15.11
N VAL A 90 17.93 3.33 -15.05
CA VAL A 90 17.97 1.87 -14.97
C VAL A 90 16.90 1.25 -15.85
N THR A 91 17.22 0.13 -16.50
CA THR A 91 16.21 -0.63 -17.23
C THR A 91 15.26 -1.36 -16.27
N VAL A 92 14.06 -1.70 -16.75
CA VAL A 92 13.09 -2.47 -15.95
C VAL A 92 13.69 -3.80 -15.49
N GLU A 93 14.47 -4.48 -16.33
CA GLU A 93 15.07 -5.77 -16.00
C GLU A 93 16.13 -5.65 -14.89
N GLU A 94 17.02 -4.66 -14.99
CA GLU A 94 18.03 -4.38 -13.95
C GLU A 94 17.36 -4.00 -12.63
N PHE A 95 16.31 -3.18 -12.68
CA PHE A 95 15.54 -2.79 -11.51
C PHE A 95 14.90 -4.00 -10.83
N LEU A 96 14.22 -4.87 -11.60
CA LEU A 96 13.58 -6.07 -11.05
C LEU A 96 14.61 -7.03 -10.44
N LYS A 97 15.75 -7.25 -11.13
CA LYS A 97 16.85 -8.09 -10.60
C LYS A 97 17.42 -7.56 -9.29
N ALA A 98 17.50 -6.24 -9.13
CA ALA A 98 18.00 -5.62 -7.91
C ALA A 98 16.97 -5.65 -6.77
N VAL A 99 15.70 -5.36 -7.06
CA VAL A 99 14.67 -5.10 -6.04
C VAL A 99 13.95 -6.37 -5.58
N GLN A 100 13.66 -7.31 -6.47
CA GLN A 100 12.91 -8.52 -6.10
C GLN A 100 13.58 -9.35 -4.99
N PRO A 101 14.91 -9.62 -5.03
CA PRO A 101 15.56 -10.38 -3.97
C PRO A 101 15.53 -9.67 -2.62
N VAL A 102 15.60 -8.32 -2.63
CA VAL A 102 15.53 -7.51 -1.40
C VAL A 102 14.16 -7.69 -0.75
N PHE A 103 13.08 -7.57 -1.51
CA PHE A 103 11.73 -7.77 -0.97
C PHE A 103 11.50 -9.21 -0.50
N TYR A 104 11.99 -10.20 -1.23
CA TYR A 104 11.91 -11.60 -0.81
C TYR A 104 12.60 -11.83 0.55
N ASN A 105 13.81 -11.31 0.73
CA ASN A 105 14.54 -11.41 1.99
C ASN A 105 13.84 -10.66 3.12
N VAL A 106 13.29 -9.48 2.86
CA VAL A 106 12.48 -8.74 3.85
C VAL A 106 11.24 -9.54 4.26
N THR A 107 10.57 -10.21 3.31
CA THR A 107 9.43 -11.08 3.63
C THR A 107 9.85 -12.27 4.48
N GLN A 108 11.01 -12.91 4.22
CA GLN A 108 11.52 -13.98 5.08
C GLN A 108 11.82 -13.53 6.51
N LEU A 109 12.25 -12.28 6.70
CA LEU A 109 12.47 -11.73 8.05
C LEU A 109 11.16 -11.63 8.86
N ALA A 110 10.00 -11.55 8.19
CA ALA A 110 8.71 -11.56 8.88
C ALA A 110 8.46 -12.86 9.65
N ASP A 111 9.00 -14.00 9.17
CA ASP A 111 8.90 -15.31 9.86
C ASP A 111 9.66 -15.33 11.19
N CYS A 112 10.58 -14.39 11.39
CA CYS A 112 11.39 -14.27 12.61
C CYS A 112 10.79 -13.30 13.64
N VAL A 113 9.65 -12.67 13.34
CA VAL A 113 8.99 -11.71 14.25
C VAL A 113 8.09 -12.47 15.21
N THR A 114 8.38 -12.42 16.52
CA THR A 114 7.67 -13.19 17.57
C THR A 114 6.61 -12.38 18.31
N CYS A 115 6.20 -11.23 17.77
CA CYS A 115 5.24 -10.31 18.41
C CYS A 115 3.83 -10.91 18.48
#